data_AF-A0A2H3KQP6-F1
#
_entry.id   AF-A0A2H3KQP6-F1
#
_cell.length_a   1.000
_cell.length_b   1.000
_cell.length_c   1.000
_cell.angle_alpha   90.00
_cell.angle_beta   90.00
_cell.angle_gamma   90.00
#
_symmetry.space_group_name_H-M   'P 1'
#
loop_
_entity.id
_entity.type
_entity.pdbx_description
1 polymer ?
#
loop_
_entity_poly.entity_id
_entity_poly.type
_entity_poly.pdbx_seq_one_letter_code
_entity_poly.pdbx_strand_id
1 'polypeptide(L)' 'MPDAMPQLSIIIVNWNTRSLLHALLTTLVPHLQQDQAEIIVVDNASDDGSGAMVAAGFQKKRHLF' A
#
# COMPACT_ATOMS: atom_id res chain seq x y z
N MET A 1 28.00 15.70 -2.75
CA MET A 1 26.85 15.41 -1.88
C MET A 1 26.68 13.90 -1.93
N PRO A 2 26.69 13.15 -0.81
CA PRO A 2 26.18 11.79 -0.91
C PRO A 2 24.73 11.93 -1.39
N ASP A 3 24.41 11.34 -2.54
CA ASP A 3 23.06 11.42 -3.10
C ASP A 3 22.10 10.86 -2.05
N ALA A 4 21.34 11.75 -1.40
CA ALA A 4 20.30 11.34 -0.48
C ALA A 4 19.32 10.49 -1.29
N MET A 5 19.09 9.26 -0.84
CA MET A 5 18.16 8.36 -1.55
C MET A 5 16.78 9.04 -1.65
N PRO A 6 16.14 9.02 -2.82
CA PRO A 6 14.88 9.70 -3.03
C PRO A 6 13.78 9.06 -2.17
N GLN A 7 12.92 9.90 -1.59
CA GLN A 7 11.69 9.43 -0.95
C GLN A 7 10.71 8.92 -2.00
N LEU A 8 10.08 7.78 -1.76
CA LEU A 8 9.21 7.09 -2.72
C LEU A 8 7.75 7.06 -2.21
N SER A 9 6.81 7.57 -3.00
CA SER A 9 5.37 7.38 -2.76
C SER A 9 4.81 6.42 -3.80
N ILE A 10 4.15 5.35 -3.34
CA ILE A 10 3.51 4.34 -4.19
C ILE A 10 2.01 4.46 -4.03
N ILE A 11 1.32 4.81 -5.12
CA ILE A 11 -0.14 4.99 -5.14
C ILE A 11 -0.77 3.79 -5.85
N ILE A 12 -1.66 3.09 -5.18
CA ILE A 12 -2.37 1.91 -5.69
C ILE A 12 -3.86 2.24 -5.70
N VAL A 13 -4.44 2.37 -6.89
CA VAL A 13 -5.90 2.47 -7.04
C VAL A 13 -6.47 1.05 -7.08
N ASN A 14 -7.42 0.76 -6.20
CA ASN A 14 -8.04 -0.55 -6.04
C ASN A 14 -9.55 -0.49 -6.28
N TRP A 15 -10.08 -1.49 -6.98
CA TRP A 15 -11.52 -1.74 -7.08
C TRP A 15 -11.78 -3.24 -7.20
N ASN A 16 -12.33 -3.86 -6.17
CA ASN A 16 -12.72 -5.28 -6.15
C ASN A 16 -11.59 -6.28 -6.50
N THR A 17 -10.36 -6.03 -6.00
CA THR A 17 -9.19 -6.90 -6.23
C THR A 17 -8.53 -7.46 -4.96
N ARG A 18 -9.28 -7.72 -3.89
CA ARG A 18 -8.78 -8.16 -2.57
C ARG A 18 -7.62 -9.15 -2.62
N SER A 19 -7.75 -10.25 -3.37
CA SER A 19 -6.70 -11.28 -3.43
C SER A 19 -5.42 -10.77 -4.11
N LEU A 20 -5.55 -10.01 -5.20
CA LEU A 20 -4.41 -9.43 -5.91
C LEU A 20 -3.74 -8.32 -5.09
N LEU A 21 -4.54 -7.44 -4.49
CA LEU A 21 -4.05 -6.40 -3.60
C LEU A 21 -3.31 -6.99 -2.41
N HIS A 22 -3.84 -8.06 -1.80
CA HIS A 22 -3.18 -8.76 -0.70
C HIS A 22 -1.83 -9.35 -1.15
N ALA A 23 -1.81 -10.06 -2.30
CA ALA A 23 -0.58 -10.64 -2.84
C ALA A 23 0.47 -9.57 -3.16
N LEU A 24 0.05 -8.46 -3.76
CA LEU A 24 0.89 -7.30 -4.06
C LEU A 24 1.50 -6.72 -2.79
N LEU A 25 0.68 -6.38 -1.79
CA LEU A 25 1.15 -5.76 -0.56
C LEU A 25 2.06 -6.71 0.23
N THR A 26 1.71 -8.00 0.31
CA THR A 26 2.54 -9.02 0.97
C THR A 26 3.92 -9.14 0.32
N THR A 27 3.98 -9.03 -1.00
CA THR A 27 5.24 -9.12 -1.76
C THR A 27 6.03 -7.82 -1.73
N LEU A 28 5.37 -6.67 -1.87
CA LEU A 28 6.00 -5.37 -2.00
C LEU A 28 6.56 -4.85 -0.66
N VAL A 29 5.78 -4.98 0.42
CA VAL A 29 6.10 -4.39 1.73
C VAL A 29 7.49 -4.77 2.27
N PRO A 30 7.94 -6.04 2.22
CA PRO A 30 9.27 -6.44 2.69
C PRO A 30 10.44 -5.83 1.92
N HIS A 31 10.23 -5.38 0.68
CA HIS A 31 11.27 -4.81 -0.18
C HIS A 31 11.44 -3.30 -0.01
N LEU A 32 10.58 -2.65 0.80
CA LEU A 32 10.62 -1.21 1.02
C LEU A 32 11.38 -0.88 2.31
N GLN A 33 12.27 0.11 2.23
CA GLN A 33 12.86 0.73 3.42
C GLN A 33 11.77 1.57 4.12
N GLN A 34 11.42 1.21 5.36
CA GLN A 34 10.23 1.77 6.04
C GLN A 34 10.26 3.29 6.19
N ASP A 35 11.46 3.89 6.32
CA ASP A 35 11.61 5.33 6.55
C ASP A 35 11.73 6.15 5.24
N GLN A 36 11.68 5.48 4.08
CA GLN A 36 11.90 6.11 2.77
C GLN A 36 10.81 5.82 1.75
N ALA A 37 9.78 5.04 2.12
CA ALA A 37 8.67 4.75 1.25
C ALA A 37 7.33 4.74 1.97
N GLU A 38 6.33 5.39 1.36
CA GLU A 38 4.93 5.28 1.75
C GLU A 38 4.13 4.53 0.67
N ILE A 39 3.11 3.79 1.12
CA ILE A 39 2.11 3.18 0.24
C ILE A 39 0.78 3.82 0.57
N ILE A 40 0.11 4.35 -0.46
CA ILE A 40 -1.24 4.90 -0.39
C ILE A 40 -2.13 4.02 -1.24
N VAL A 41 -3.08 3.35 -0.59
CA VAL A 41 -4.13 2.60 -1.30
C VAL A 41 -5.36 3.49 -1.36
N VAL A 42 -5.85 3.73 -2.58
CA VAL A 42 -7.09 4.46 -2.86
C VAL A 42 -8.16 3.42 -3.19
N ASP A 43 -9.19 3.32 -2.35
CA ASP A 43 -10.27 2.37 -2.58
C ASP A 43 -11.42 3.02 -3.37
N ASN A 44 -11.63 2.57 -4.60
CA ASN A 44 -12.64 3.14 -5.49
C ASN A 44 -14.02 2.49 -5.27
N ALA A 45 -14.51 2.54 -4.02
CA ALA A 45 -15.76 1.93 -3.58
C ALA A 45 -15.84 0.42 -3.79
N SER A 46 -14.85 -0.32 -3.29
CA SER A 46 -14.88 -1.79 -3.34
C SER A 46 -15.90 -2.37 -2.36
N ASP A 47 -16.53 -3.47 -2.73
CA ASP A 47 -17.46 -4.25 -1.90
C ASP A 47 -16.94 -5.65 -1.52
N ASP A 48 -15.75 -6.01 -2.02
CA ASP A 48 -15.11 -7.32 -1.80
C ASP A 48 -14.37 -7.47 -0.45
N GLY A 49 -14.40 -6.43 0.39
CA GLY A 49 -13.72 -6.37 1.68
C GLY A 49 -12.21 -6.13 1.59
N SER A 50 -11.68 -5.72 0.43
CA SER A 50 -10.28 -5.32 0.26
C SER A 50 -9.87 -4.19 1.20
N GLY A 51 -10.72 -3.16 1.38
CA GLY A 51 -10.46 -2.08 2.35
C GLY A 51 -10.29 -2.57 3.79
N ALA A 52 -11.18 -3.46 4.26
CA ALA A 52 -11.07 -4.06 5.58
C ALA A 52 -9.80 -4.93 5.74
N MET A 53 -9.44 -5.68 4.69
CA MET A 53 -8.21 -6.46 4.65
C MET A 53 -6.96 -5.58 4.78
N VAL A 54 -6.92 -4.45 4.06
CA VAL A 54 -5.83 -3.49 4.13
C VAL A 54 -5.70 -2.90 5.54
N ALA A 55 -6.82 -2.45 6.13
CA ALA A 55 -6.85 -1.85 7.46
C ALA A 55 -6.44 -2.82 8.57
N ALA A 56 -6.76 -4.10 8.45
CA ALA A 56 -6.38 -5.13 9.43
C ALA A 56 -4.91 -5.56 9.31
N GLY A 57 -4.39 -5.68 8.08
CA GLY A 57 -3.08 -6.28 7.81
C GLY A 57 -1.91 -5.30 7.65
N PHE A 58 -2.17 -4.02 7.36
CA PHE A 58 -1.13 -3.11 6.82
C PHE A 58 -1.08 -1.72 7.50
N GLN A 59 -1.47 -1.65 8.78
CA GLN A 59 -1.68 -0.42 9.59
C GLN A 59 -0.56 0.64 9.61
N LYS A 60 0.68 0.30 9.25
CA LYS A 60 1.82 1.22 9.28
C LYS A 60 2.03 2.00 7.98
N LYS A 61 1.10 1.96 7.03
CA LYS A 61 1.24 2.58 5.70
C LYS A 61 0.00 3.40 5.38
N ARG A 62 0.17 4.67 5.00
CA ARG A 62 -0.87 5.71 5.06
C ARG A 62 -2.07 5.37 4.15
N HIS A 63 -3.28 5.39 4.71
CA HIS A 63 -4.53 5.03 4.03
C HIS A 63 -5.34 6.28 3.65
N LEU A 64 -5.91 6.32 2.44
CA LEU A 64 -6.88 7.35 2.04
C LEU A 64 -8.09 6.66 1.38
N PHE A 65 -9.27 6.90 1.96
CA PHE A 65 -10.56 6.39 1.50
C PHE A 65 -11.00 7.08 0.21
#